data_AF-A0AAD6SZQ2-F1
#
_entry.id   AF-A0AAD6SZQ2-F1
#
_cell.length_a   1.000
_cell.length_b   1.000
_cell.length_c   1.000
_cell.angle_alpha   90.00
_cell.angle_beta   90.00
_cell.angle_gamma   90.00
#
_symmetry.space_group_name_H-M   'P 1'
#
loop_
_entity.id
_entity.type
_entity.pdbx_description
1 polymer ?
#
loop_
_entity_poly.entity_id
_entity_poly.type
_entity_poly.pdbx_seq_one_letter_code
_entity_poly.pdbx_strand_id
1 'polypeptide(L)'
;GGLNWATCGDPCQLPPPGGNSLFARELVQCHTNDHLNDLHERVRQEVKGIQIWHQVEHVVVLEEIMRQKGDPVLKSILKRLRKGNCTEDDKAVLDKYV
;
A
#
# COMPACT_ATOMS: atom_id res chain seq x y z
N GLY A 1 -20.08 -16.09 -5.44
CA GLY A 1 -18.70 -15.90 -5.92
C GLY A 1 -18.73 -15.98 -7.43
N GLY A 2 -18.01 -15.10 -8.13
CA GLY A 2 -18.07 -15.00 -9.60
C GLY A 2 -17.92 -13.58 -10.15
N LEU A 3 -17.62 -12.61 -9.29
CA LEU A 3 -17.27 -11.27 -9.73
C LEU A 3 -15.76 -11.21 -9.95
N ASN A 4 -15.35 -10.96 -11.20
CA ASN A 4 -13.98 -10.55 -11.49
C ASN A 4 -13.80 -9.11 -11.02
N TRP A 5 -12.72 -8.86 -10.27
CA TRP A 5 -12.43 -7.55 -9.75
C TRP A 5 -11.00 -7.16 -10.06
N ALA A 6 -10.80 -5.88 -10.37
CA ALA A 6 -9.49 -5.29 -10.58
C ALA A 6 -9.37 -4.07 -9.66
N THR A 7 -8.38 -4.08 -8.78
CA THR A 7 -8.04 -2.94 -7.93
C THR A 7 -6.78 -2.27 -8.42
N CYS A 8 -6.71 -0.95 -8.30
CA CYS A 8 -5.52 -0.17 -8.59
C CYS A 8 -5.19 0.75 -7.41
N GLY A 9 -3.91 1.00 -7.19
CA GLY A 9 -3.46 1.90 -6.14
C GLY A 9 -1.96 1.83 -5.93
N ASP A 10 -1.50 2.57 -4.93
CA ASP A 10 -0.11 2.59 -4.50
C ASP A 10 -0.06 2.37 -2.98
N PRO A 11 0.44 1.21 -2.52
CA PRO A 11 0.55 0.92 -1.09
C PRO A 11 1.46 1.87 -0.30
N CYS A 12 2.26 2.69 -0.98
CA CYS A 12 3.14 3.68 -0.36
C CYS A 12 2.47 5.06 -0.20
N GLN A 13 1.20 5.21 -0.57
CA GLN A 13 0.44 6.43 -0.35
C GLN A 13 -0.20 6.49 1.04
N LEU A 14 -0.94 7.57 1.29
CA LEU A 14 -1.64 7.79 2.54
C LEU A 14 -2.60 6.62 2.84
N PRO A 15 -2.68 6.18 4.10
CA PRO A 15 -3.68 5.22 4.51
C PRO A 15 -5.09 5.82 4.43
N PRO A 16 -6.15 4.98 4.45
CA PRO A 16 -7.52 5.46 4.53
C PRO A 16 -7.73 6.39 5.73
N PRO A 17 -8.36 7.57 5.55
CA PRO A 17 -8.63 8.48 6.66
C PRO A 17 -9.50 7.82 7.75
N GLY A 18 -8.99 7.78 8.99
CA GLY A 18 -9.72 7.21 10.13
C GLY A 18 -9.98 5.70 10.06
N GLY A 19 -9.41 5.02 9.06
CA GLY A 19 -9.60 3.59 8.82
C GLY A 19 -8.30 2.81 8.85
N ASN A 20 -8.44 1.48 8.74
CA ASN A 20 -7.31 0.56 8.64
C ASN A 20 -7.17 0.07 7.19
N SER A 21 -5.94 -0.27 6.81
CA SER A 21 -5.67 -0.93 5.52
C SER A 21 -6.42 -2.26 5.45
N LEU A 22 -6.87 -2.62 4.24
CA LEU A 22 -7.56 -3.90 4.00
C LEU A 22 -6.69 -5.10 4.43
N PHE A 23 -5.37 -4.98 4.26
CA PHE A 23 -4.40 -5.95 4.75
C PHE A 23 -3.75 -5.45 6.05
N ALA A 24 -4.27 -5.90 7.20
CA ALA A 24 -3.69 -5.63 8.51
C ALA A 24 -2.56 -6.63 8.81
N ARG A 25 -1.31 -6.21 8.61
CA ARG A 25 -0.13 -7.09 8.68
C ARG A 25 0.05 -7.70 10.07
N GLU A 26 -0.31 -6.96 11.11
CA GLU A 26 -0.20 -7.35 12.51
C GLU A 26 -1.12 -8.54 12.86
N LEU A 27 -2.18 -8.73 12.07
CA LEU A 27 -3.19 -9.76 12.29
C LEU A 27 -3.11 -10.91 11.27
N VAL A 28 -2.09 -10.93 10.42
CA VAL A 28 -1.94 -11.98 9.40
C VAL A 28 -1.85 -13.38 10.02
N GLN A 29 -1.25 -13.50 11.21
CA GLN A 29 -1.17 -14.77 11.95
C GLN A 29 -2.52 -15.19 12.54
N CYS A 30 -3.43 -14.24 12.78
CA CYS A 30 -4.77 -14.54 13.26
C CYS A 30 -5.63 -15.16 12.16
N HIS A 31 -5.34 -14.87 10.89
CA HIS A 31 -6.03 -15.50 9.75
C HIS A 31 -5.82 -17.03 9.70
N THR A 32 -4.66 -17.52 10.14
CA THR A 32 -4.32 -18.95 10.10
C THR A 32 -4.80 -19.75 11.31
N ASN A 33 -5.34 -19.09 12.34
CA ASN A 33 -5.84 -19.75 13.55
C ASN A 33 -7.37 -19.89 13.49
N ASP A 34 -7.87 -21.11 13.69
CA ASP A 34 -9.30 -21.46 13.57
C ASP A 34 -10.20 -20.88 14.69
N HIS A 35 -9.64 -20.16 15.67
CA HIS A 35 -10.37 -19.57 16.80
C HIS A 35 -10.87 -18.13 16.54
N LEU A 36 -11.33 -17.84 15.32
CA LEU A 36 -11.84 -16.52 14.94
C LEU A 36 -13.14 -16.11 15.66
N ASN A 37 -13.84 -17.07 16.28
CA ASN A 37 -15.18 -16.85 16.85
C ASN A 37 -15.17 -16.00 18.13
N ASP A 38 -14.07 -15.98 18.89
CA ASP A 38 -13.92 -15.19 20.13
C ASP A 38 -13.32 -13.80 19.89
N LEU A 39 -13.06 -13.43 18.63
CA LEU A 39 -12.48 -12.13 18.30
C LEU A 39 -13.54 -11.04 18.33
N HIS A 40 -13.15 -9.90 18.94
CA HIS A 40 -13.90 -8.64 18.92
C HIS A 40 -14.28 -8.25 17.48
N GLU A 41 -15.45 -7.64 17.28
CA GLU A 41 -16.03 -7.40 15.96
C GLU A 41 -15.08 -6.67 14.99
N ARG A 42 -14.32 -5.70 15.49
CA ARG A 42 -13.29 -4.99 14.72
C ARG A 42 -12.23 -5.93 14.13
N VAL A 43 -11.70 -6.85 14.95
CA VAL A 43 -10.67 -7.81 14.53
C VAL A 43 -11.24 -8.76 13.48
N ARG A 44 -12.51 -9.15 13.62
CA ARG A 44 -13.20 -9.99 12.63
C ARG A 44 -13.29 -9.31 11.25
N GLN A 45 -13.54 -8.00 11.21
CA GLN A 45 -13.57 -7.24 9.95
C GLN A 45 -12.17 -7.14 9.32
N GLU A 46 -11.14 -6.94 10.13
CA GLU A 46 -9.75 -6.88 9.67
C GLU A 46 -9.29 -8.24 9.10
N VAL A 47 -9.65 -9.35 9.76
CA VAL A 47 -9.39 -10.71 9.23
C VAL A 47 -10.12 -10.96 7.90
N LYS A 48 -11.37 -10.50 7.75
CA LYS A 48 -12.07 -10.57 6.46
C LYS A 48 -11.34 -9.78 5.37
N GLY A 49 -10.78 -8.62 5.70
CA GLY A 49 -9.97 -7.84 4.77
C GLY A 49 -8.74 -8.62 4.29
N ILE A 50 -8.04 -9.29 5.20
CA ILE A 50 -6.92 -10.19 4.90
C ILE A 50 -7.39 -11.34 3.99
N GLN A 51 -8.51 -11.99 4.30
CA GLN A 51 -9.09 -13.06 3.48
C GLN A 51 -9.40 -12.60 2.05
N ILE A 52 -9.96 -11.40 1.89
CA ILE A 52 -10.23 -10.81 0.56
C ILE A 52 -8.90 -10.56 -0.17
N TRP A 53 -7.87 -10.06 0.51
CA TRP A 53 -6.58 -9.81 -0.11
C TRP A 53 -5.89 -11.08 -0.59
N HIS A 54 -6.07 -12.21 0.11
CA HIS A 54 -5.59 -13.52 -0.31
C HIS A 54 -6.32 -14.10 -1.54
N GLN A 55 -7.46 -13.51 -1.95
CA GLN A 55 -8.14 -13.87 -3.20
C GLN A 55 -7.57 -13.16 -4.43
N VAL A 56 -6.60 -12.26 -4.27
CA VAL A 56 -5.89 -11.66 -5.40
C VAL A 56 -4.98 -12.69 -6.04
N GLU A 57 -5.33 -13.13 -7.25
CA GLU A 57 -4.55 -14.13 -7.99
C GLU A 57 -3.39 -13.52 -8.78
N HIS A 58 -3.53 -12.25 -9.19
CA HIS A 58 -2.60 -11.59 -10.09
C HIS A 58 -2.24 -10.17 -9.61
N VAL A 59 -0.94 -9.87 -9.58
CA VAL A 59 -0.41 -8.54 -9.26
C VAL A 59 0.41 -8.04 -10.44
N VAL A 60 0.06 -6.86 -10.94
CA VAL A 60 0.80 -6.17 -12.01
C VAL A 60 1.43 -4.91 -11.42
N VAL A 61 2.75 -4.77 -11.55
CA VAL A 61 3.48 -3.59 -11.07
C VAL A 61 3.86 -2.71 -12.27
N LEU A 62 3.41 -1.46 -12.25
CA LEU A 62 3.79 -0.46 -13.25
C LEU A 62 5.09 0.24 -12.83
N GLU A 63 6.14 0.15 -13.65
CA GLU A 63 7.48 0.67 -13.31
C GLU A 63 7.78 2.07 -13.85
N GLU A 64 7.14 2.46 -14.95
CA GLU A 64 7.41 3.72 -15.62
C GLU A 64 6.60 4.88 -15.02
N ILE A 65 7.32 5.84 -14.41
CA ILE A 65 6.73 7.11 -13.98
C ILE A 65 6.59 8.03 -15.20
N MET A 66 5.35 8.24 -15.63
CA MET A 66 5.00 9.09 -16.78
C MET A 66 4.80 10.56 -16.41
N ARG A 67 4.32 10.84 -15.19
CA ARG A 67 4.01 12.20 -14.73
C ARG A 67 5.22 13.13 -14.76
N GLN A 68 6.37 12.65 -14.29
CA GLN A 68 7.65 13.35 -14.33
C GLN A 68 8.55 12.89 -15.48
N LYS A 69 7.99 12.48 -16.63
CA LYS A 69 8.78 11.96 -17.77
C LYS A 69 9.84 12.95 -18.26
N GLY A 70 9.53 14.25 -18.23
CA GLY A 70 10.45 15.32 -18.63
C GLY A 70 11.45 15.76 -17.56
N ASP A 71 11.35 15.23 -16.34
CA ASP A 71 12.23 15.61 -15.22
C ASP A 71 12.83 14.35 -14.57
N PRO A 72 13.99 13.87 -15.07
CA PRO A 72 14.64 12.68 -14.54
C PRO A 72 15.13 12.86 -13.10
N VAL A 73 15.43 14.09 -12.68
CA VAL A 73 15.91 14.39 -11.33
C VAL A 73 14.77 14.21 -10.33
N LEU A 74 13.65 14.90 -10.55
CA LEU A 74 12.46 14.77 -9.71
C LEU A 74 11.92 13.33 -9.72
N LYS A 75 11.93 12.66 -10.87
CA LYS A 75 11.55 11.23 -10.98
C LYS A 75 12.41 10.35 -10.07
N SER A 76 13.72 10.60 -10.00
CA SER A 76 14.67 9.85 -9.16
C SER A 76 14.41 10.09 -7.68
N ILE A 77 14.19 11.34 -7.29
CA ILE A 77 13.89 11.74 -5.91
C ILE A 77 12.58 11.09 -5.44
N LEU A 78 11.51 11.20 -6.23
CA LEU A 78 10.20 10.62 -5.88
C LEU A 78 10.25 9.08 -5.71
N LYS A 79 11.10 8.39 -6.49
CA LYS A 79 11.33 6.94 -6.31
C LYS A 79 11.97 6.61 -4.96
N ARG A 80 12.91 7.43 -4.49
CA ARG A 80 13.52 7.28 -3.16
C ARG A 80 12.53 7.65 -2.05
N LEU A 81 11.81 8.75 -2.22
CA LEU A 81 10.80 9.22 -1.27
C LEU A 81 9.73 8.15 -1.01
N ARG A 82 9.21 7.52 -2.08
CA ARG A 82 8.23 6.45 -2.00
C ARG A 82 8.69 5.26 -1.13
N LYS A 83 9.99 4.99 -1.08
CA LYS A 83 10.58 3.87 -0.31
C LYS A 83 11.10 4.31 1.07
N GLY A 84 10.98 5.58 1.43
CA GLY A 84 11.57 6.12 2.66
C GLY A 84 13.10 6.24 2.62
N ASN A 85 13.70 6.28 1.42
CA ASN A 85 15.16 6.31 1.23
C ASN A 85 15.67 7.68 0.77
N CYS A 86 14.95 8.76 1.06
CA CYS A 86 15.41 10.12 0.72
C CYS A 86 16.62 10.52 1.56
N THR A 87 17.53 11.27 0.94
CA THR A 87 18.69 11.87 1.61
C THR A 87 18.46 13.35 1.92
N GLU A 88 19.35 13.96 2.72
CA GLU A 88 19.35 15.41 2.93
C GLU A 88 19.59 16.18 1.63
N ASP A 89 20.39 15.64 0.71
CA ASP A 89 20.57 16.23 -0.62
C ASP A 89 19.26 16.22 -1.43
N ASP A 90 18.49 15.13 -1.35
CA ASP A 90 17.17 15.06 -2.00
C ASP A 90 16.23 16.13 -1.46
N LYS A 91 16.25 16.36 -0.15
CA LYS A 91 15.48 17.42 0.49
C LYS A 91 15.96 18.80 0.03
N ALA A 92 17.27 19.05 0.02
CA ALA A 92 17.83 20.33 -0.41
C ALA A 92 17.52 20.64 -1.90
N VAL A 93 17.41 19.61 -2.74
CA VAL A 93 16.93 19.76 -4.11
C VAL A 93 15.43 20.10 -4.12
N LEU A 94 14.60 19.35 -3.39
CA LEU A 94 13.14 19.60 -3.31
C LEU A 94 12.80 20.98 -2.76
N ASP A 95 13.54 21.49 -1.77
CA ASP A 95 13.34 22.82 -1.17
C ASP A 95 13.56 23.94 -2.20
N LYS A 96 14.23 23.69 -3.34
CA LYS A 96 14.38 24.64 -4.45
C LYS A 96 13.28 24.54 -5.51
N TYR A 97 12.49 23.47 -5.49
CA TYR A 97 11.37 23.29 -6.42
C TYR A 97 10.09 23.99 -5.94
N VAL A 98 10.03 24.38 -4.67
CA VAL A 98 8.91 25.09 -4.01
C VAL A 98 9.22 26.59 -3.95
#